data_AF-K6ZVA3-F1
#
_entry.id   AF-K6ZVA3-F1
#
_cell.length_a   1.000
_cell.length_b   1.000
_cell.length_c   1.000
_cell.angle_alpha   90.00
_cell.angle_beta   90.00
_cell.angle_gamma   90.00
#
_symmetry.space_group_name_H-M   'P 1'
#
loop_
_entity.id
_entity.type
_entity.pdbx_description
1 polymer ?
#
loop_
_entity_poly.entity_id
_entity_poly.type
_entity_poly.pdbx_seq_one_letter_code
_entity_poly.pdbx_strand_id
1 'polypeptide(L)'
;MEEIEITWLRASRIWWSWAWRTMLWTICTAILFGFIIGFVIAIMGIPIEPFTPYIQTFGASIGIFFGILAFKIILAKRFNGFRIVLLRTIDPKALKIDA
;
A
#
# COMPACT_ATOMS: atom_id res chain seq x y z
N MET A 1 -11.70 26.66 -8.57
CA MET A 1 -10.86 25.46 -8.69
C MET A 1 -11.64 24.50 -9.56
N GLU A 2 -11.16 24.16 -10.75
CA GLU A 2 -11.88 23.19 -11.58
C GLU A 2 -11.71 21.81 -10.94
N GLU A 3 -12.80 21.28 -10.39
CA GLU A 3 -12.89 19.91 -9.89
C GLU A 3 -12.88 19.00 -11.12
N ILE A 4 -11.68 18.62 -11.56
CA ILE A 4 -11.55 17.78 -12.74
C ILE A 4 -11.95 16.37 -12.35
N GLU A 5 -13.07 15.92 -12.92
CA GLU A 5 -13.66 14.61 -12.68
C GLU A 5 -12.61 13.50 -12.77
N ILE A 6 -12.61 12.63 -11.75
CA ILE A 6 -11.78 11.44 -11.66
C ILE A 6 -12.29 10.46 -12.71
N THR A 7 -11.86 10.63 -13.95
CA THR A 7 -12.16 9.72 -15.05
C THR A 7 -11.56 8.35 -14.74
N TRP A 8 -12.32 7.27 -14.96
CA TRP A 8 -11.91 5.87 -14.73
C TRP A 8 -10.54 5.51 -15.34
N LEU A 9 -10.22 6.11 -16.50
CA LEU A 9 -8.92 6.00 -17.18
C LEU A 9 -7.74 6.56 -16.39
N ARG A 10 -7.96 7.62 -15.60
CA ARG A 10 -6.92 8.21 -14.75
C ARG A 10 -6.73 7.40 -13.48
N ALA A 11 -7.83 6.94 -12.88
CA ALA A 11 -7.81 6.06 -11.72
C ALA A 11 -7.07 4.74 -12.02
N SER A 12 -7.30 4.12 -13.19
CA SER A 12 -6.62 2.89 -13.58
C SER A 12 -5.12 3.09 -13.83
N ARG A 13 -4.71 4.21 -14.42
CA ARG A 13 -3.28 4.53 -14.63
C ARG A 13 -2.55 4.78 -13.30
N ILE A 14 -3.23 5.40 -12.33
CA ILE A 14 -2.72 5.58 -10.96
C ILE A 14 -2.62 4.24 -10.24
N TRP A 15 -3.68 3.42 -10.31
CA TRP A 15 -3.71 2.08 -9.73
C TRP A 15 -2.62 1.18 -10.30
N TRP A 16 -2.38 1.20 -11.61
CA TRP A 16 -1.31 0.42 -12.22
C TRP A 16 0.09 0.87 -11.77
N SER A 17 0.29 2.19 -11.58
CA SER A 17 1.53 2.73 -11.02
C SER A 17 1.76 2.34 -9.55
N TRP A 18 0.67 2.10 -8.80
CA TRP A 18 0.68 1.58 -7.44
C TRP A 18 0.98 0.08 -7.43
N ALA A 19 0.19 -0.69 -8.17
CA ALA A 19 0.22 -2.13 -8.21
C ALA A 19 1.61 -2.65 -8.58
N TRP A 20 2.26 -2.09 -9.60
CA TRP A 20 3.60 -2.54 -9.97
C TRP A 20 4.65 -2.26 -8.89
N ARG A 21 4.58 -1.09 -8.24
CA ARG A 21 5.54 -0.73 -7.19
C ARG A 21 5.34 -1.55 -5.93
N THR A 22 4.09 -1.70 -5.47
CA THR A 22 3.79 -2.55 -4.31
C THR A 22 4.18 -3.98 -4.62
N MET A 23 3.80 -4.52 -5.77
CA MET A 23 4.09 -5.91 -6.14
C MET A 23 5.60 -6.18 -6.17
N LEU A 24 6.42 -5.30 -6.77
CA LEU A 24 7.89 -5.46 -6.74
C LEU A 24 8.44 -5.48 -5.32
N TRP A 25 8.08 -4.49 -4.48
CA TRP A 25 8.59 -4.44 -3.10
C TRP A 25 8.10 -5.62 -2.26
N THR A 26 6.85 -6.02 -2.43
CA THR A 26 6.24 -7.12 -1.66
C THR A 26 6.84 -8.47 -2.06
N ILE A 27 7.06 -8.71 -3.36
CA ILE A 27 7.70 -9.95 -3.84
C ILE A 27 9.15 -10.02 -3.39
N CYS A 28 9.94 -8.94 -3.57
CA CYS A 28 11.33 -8.92 -3.16
C CYS A 28 11.49 -9.17 -1.65
N THR A 29 10.65 -8.53 -0.83
CA THR A 29 10.69 -8.73 0.62
C THR A 29 10.18 -10.12 1.03
N ALA A 30 9.09 -10.60 0.43
CA ALA A 30 8.57 -11.94 0.71
C ALA A 30 9.58 -13.04 0.38
N ILE A 31 10.31 -12.93 -0.75
CA ILE A 31 11.36 -13.87 -1.11
C ILE A 31 12.52 -13.79 -0.11
N LEU A 32 12.99 -12.58 0.22
CA LEU A 32 14.13 -12.40 1.13
C LEU A 32 13.82 -12.98 2.52
N PHE A 33 12.70 -12.60 3.12
CA PHE A 33 12.30 -13.07 4.44
C PHE A 33 11.89 -14.54 4.43
N GLY A 34 11.15 -14.98 3.41
CA GLY A 34 10.76 -16.38 3.26
C GLY A 34 11.97 -17.30 3.11
N PHE A 35 12.99 -16.88 2.35
CA PHE A 35 14.24 -17.61 2.21
C PHE A 35 15.00 -17.69 3.52
N ILE A 36 15.17 -16.58 4.25
CA ILE A 36 15.89 -16.57 5.54
C ILE A 36 15.20 -17.49 6.55
N ILE A 37 13.88 -17.37 6.70
CA ILE A 37 13.10 -18.18 7.65
C ILE A 37 13.15 -19.66 7.25
N GLY A 38 12.92 -19.97 5.97
CA GLY A 38 12.97 -21.33 5.45
C GLY A 38 14.35 -21.97 5.63
N PHE A 39 15.42 -21.21 5.40
CA PHE A 39 16.80 -21.66 5.57
C PHE A 39 17.13 -21.98 7.03
N VAL A 40 16.72 -21.12 7.98
CA VAL A 40 16.92 -21.37 9.42
C VAL A 40 16.15 -22.61 9.88
N ILE A 41 14.88 -22.76 9.48
CA ILE A 41 14.06 -23.93 9.83
C ILE A 41 14.66 -25.22 9.23
N ALA A 42 15.15 -25.16 7.99
CA ALA A 42 15.79 -26.29 7.32
C ALA A 42 17.07 -26.76 8.05
N ILE A 43 17.90 -25.83 8.53
CA ILE A 43 19.10 -26.16 9.32
C ILE A 43 18.74 -26.76 10.68
N MET A 44 17.70 -26.25 11.33
CA MET A 44 17.27 -26.73 12.65
C MET A 44 16.51 -28.07 12.60
N GLY A 45 16.10 -28.54 11.42
CA GLY A 45 15.35 -29.79 11.26
C GLY A 45 13.94 -29.74 11.90
N ILE A 46 13.39 -28.54 12.10
CA ILE A 46 12.11 -28.33 12.78
C ILE A 46 10.97 -28.46 11.75
N PRO A 47 9.86 -29.14 12.08
CA PRO A 47 8.69 -29.19 11.22
C PRO A 47 8.09 -27.79 11.00
N ILE A 48 7.72 -27.49 9.75
CA ILE A 48 7.26 -26.16 9.30
C ILE A 48 5.80 -25.88 9.73
N GLU A 49 5.01 -26.94 9.91
CA GLU A 49 3.57 -26.86 10.20
C GLU A 49 3.19 -25.87 11.32
N PRO A 50 3.82 -25.89 12.52
CA PRO A 50 3.48 -24.95 13.60
C PRO A 50 3.87 -23.49 13.28
N PHE A 51 4.83 -23.25 12.38
CA PHE A 51 5.31 -21.92 12.06
C PHE A 51 4.58 -21.25 10.89
N THR A 52 3.86 -22.03 10.08
CA THR A 52 3.06 -21.56 8.94
C THR A 52 2.18 -20.32 9.25
N PRO A 53 1.35 -20.30 10.33
CA PRO A 53 0.49 -19.14 10.61
C PRO A 53 1.29 -17.88 11.00
N TYR A 54 2.43 -18.04 11.65
CA TYR A 54 3.31 -16.92 12.02
C TYR A 54 3.98 -16.32 10.77
N ILE A 55 4.49 -17.17 9.87
CA ILE A 55 5.10 -16.74 8.60
C ILE A 55 4.07 -16.02 7.74
N GLN A 56 2.84 -16.53 7.65
CA GLN A 56 1.75 -15.91 6.90
C GLN A 56 1.35 -14.55 7.49
N THR A 57 1.21 -14.45 8.81
CA THR A 57 0.84 -13.20 9.48
C THR A 57 1.94 -12.15 9.31
N PHE A 58 3.22 -12.57 9.35
CA PHE A 58 4.35 -11.70 9.11
C PHE A 58 4.40 -11.20 7.65
N GLY A 59 4.20 -12.10 6.68
CA GLY A 59 4.09 -11.76 5.26
C GLY A 59 2.93 -10.81 4.97
N ALA A 60 1.76 -11.02 5.57
CA ALA A 60 0.62 -10.13 5.46
C ALA A 60 0.91 -8.73 6.03
N SER A 61 1.58 -8.65 7.18
CA SER A 61 1.97 -7.39 7.81
C SER A 61 2.90 -6.57 6.92
N ILE A 62 3.90 -7.23 6.31
CA ILE A 62 4.82 -6.62 5.35
C ILE A 62 4.06 -6.10 4.12
N GLY A 63 3.16 -6.92 3.56
CA GLY A 63 2.35 -6.54 2.41
C GLY A 63 1.48 -5.31 2.66
N ILE A 64 0.82 -5.24 3.83
CA ILE A 64 0.02 -4.08 4.24
C ILE A 64 0.90 -2.83 4.37
N PHE A 65 2.04 -2.95 5.05
CA PHE A 65 2.96 -1.83 5.28
C PHE A 65 3.49 -1.23 3.96
N PHE A 66 3.95 -2.07 3.03
CA PHE A 66 4.41 -1.62 1.71
C PHE A 66 3.27 -1.09 0.84
N GLY A 67 2.06 -1.66 0.99
CA GLY A 67 0.84 -1.13 0.36
C GLY A 67 0.57 0.32 0.73
N ILE A 68 0.64 0.65 2.02
CA ILE A 68 0.43 2.00 2.56
C ILE A 68 1.53 2.96 2.09
N LEU A 69 2.80 2.55 2.13
CA LEU A 69 3.92 3.38 1.67
C LEU A 69 3.80 3.73 0.19
N ALA A 70 3.46 2.75 -0.65
CA ALA A 70 3.25 3.00 -2.07
C ALA A 70 2.06 3.93 -2.31
N PHE A 71 1.01 3.83 -1.48
CA PHE A 71 -0.15 4.73 -1.55
C PHE A 71 0.27 6.18 -1.24
N LYS A 72 1.06 6.39 -0.18
CA LYS A 72 1.62 7.70 0.18
C LYS A 72 2.51 8.28 -0.94
N ILE A 73 3.37 7.47 -1.53
CA ILE A 73 4.25 7.88 -2.64
C ILE A 73 3.43 8.33 -3.84
N ILE A 74 2.31 7.66 -4.11
CA ILE A 74 1.42 8.00 -5.23
C ILE A 74 0.62 9.26 -4.98
N LEU A 75 0.11 9.46 -3.77
CA LEU A 75 -0.51 10.72 -3.37
C LEU A 75 0.47 11.89 -3.50
N ALA A 76 1.75 11.67 -3.19
CA ALA A 76 2.78 12.69 -3.28
C ALA A 76 3.29 12.95 -4.71
N LYS A 77 3.06 12.03 -5.66
CA LYS A 77 3.62 12.13 -7.01
C LYS A 77 2.80 13.11 -7.86
N ARG A 78 3.50 14.04 -8.52
CA ARG A 78 2.91 14.83 -9.62
C ARG A 78 2.77 13.90 -10.82
N PHE A 79 1.54 13.58 -11.17
CA PHE A 79 1.26 12.97 -12.47
C PHE A 79 1.29 14.09 -13.51
N ASN A 80 1.76 13.78 -14.72
CA ASN A 80 1.98 14.76 -15.78
C ASN A 80 0.64 15.48 -16.13
N GLY A 81 0.39 16.64 -15.48
CA GLY A 81 -0.86 17.42 -15.55
C GLY A 81 -1.73 17.47 -14.28
N PHE A 82 -1.50 16.64 -13.24
CA PHE A 82 -2.41 16.51 -12.08
C PHE A 82 -1.68 16.17 -10.77
N ARG A 83 -2.11 16.78 -9.66
CA ARG A 83 -1.67 16.46 -8.30
C ARG A 83 -2.88 16.12 -7.44
N ILE A 84 -2.85 14.98 -6.76
CA ILE A 84 -3.89 14.61 -5.79
C ILE A 84 -3.64 15.47 -4.54
N VAL A 85 -4.59 16.33 -4.21
CA VAL A 85 -4.55 17.18 -3.02
C VAL A 85 -5.76 16.84 -2.17
N LEU A 86 -5.53 16.47 -0.91
CA LEU A 86 -6.60 16.38 0.07
C LEU A 86 -7.03 17.79 0.42
N LEU A 87 -8.16 18.22 -0.12
CA LEU A 87 -8.81 19.44 0.32
C LEU A 87 -9.59 19.10 1.59
N ARG A 88 -9.30 19.81 2.68
CA ARG A 88 -10.14 19.78 3.88
C ARG A 88 -11.40 20.55 3.54
N THR A 89 -12.47 19.86 3.15
CA THR A 89 -13.78 20.47 3.03
C THR A 89 -14.26 20.82 4.44
N ILE A 90 -14.34 22.12 4.74
CA ILE A 90 -15.03 22.58 5.94
C ILE A 90 -16.51 22.41 5.63
N ASP A 91 -17.16 21.46 6.29
CA ASP A 91 -18.58 21.18 6.12
C ASP A 91 -19.39 22.46 6.41
N PRO A 92 -20.10 23.06 5.43
CA PRO A 92 -20.83 24.31 5.62
C PRO A 92 -21.98 24.19 6.64
N LYS A 93 -22.31 22.96 7.09
CA LYS A 93 -23.23 22.73 8.20
C LYS A 93 -22.67 23.14 9.56
N ALA A 94 -21.33 23.15 9.75
CA ALA A 94 -20.72 23.58 11.00
C ALA A 94 -20.79 25.10 11.20
N LEU A 95 -20.98 25.88 10.13
CA LEU A 95 -21.05 27.35 10.19
C LEU A 95 -22.45 27.88 10.58
N LYS A 96 -23.47 27.02 10.65
CA LYS A 96 -24.86 27.40 10.97
C LYS A 96 -25.23 27.29 12.45
N ILE A 97 -24.29 26.87 13.31
CA ILE A 97 -24.57 26.65 14.74
C ILE A 97 -24.30 27.93 15.57
N ASP A 98 -23.65 28.93 14.97
CA ASP A 98 -23.19 30.14 15.66
C ASP A 98 -23.93 31.42 15.24
N ALA A 99 -25.12 31.32 14.63
CA ALA A 99 -25.95 32.45 14.17
C ALA A 99 -27.21 32.65 15.01
#